data_AF-A0A938QHC9-F1
#
_entry.id   AF-A0A938QHC9-F1
#
_cell.length_a   1.000
_cell.length_b   1.000
_cell.length_c   1.000
_cell.angle_alpha   90.00
_cell.angle_beta   90.00
_cell.angle_gamma   90.00
#
_symmetry.space_group_name_H-M   'P 1'
#
loop_
_entity.id
_entity.type
_entity.pdbx_description
1 polymer ?
#
loop_
_entity_poly.entity_id
_entity_poly.type
_entity_poly.pdbx_seq_one_letter_code
_entity_poly.pdbx_strand_id
1 'polypeptide(L)'
;SAGRRVNIDPGYLDAFKLVLASTKNASQRIYLDGGIFGEATLLYYNGGFHGLPYTYRDYLWPETLQFLTSVRASYLAQLRAHRQSE
;
A
#
# COMPACT_ATOMS: atom_id res chain seq x y z
N SER A 1 -1.19 31.37 4.31
CA SER A 1 -0.79 30.43 3.25
C SER A 1 -1.95 29.49 2.98
N ALA A 2 -2.31 29.24 1.73
CA ALA A 2 -3.33 28.24 1.42
C ALA A 2 -2.79 26.87 1.86
N GLY A 3 -3.37 26.29 2.91
CA GLY A 3 -2.95 24.98 3.45
C GLY A 3 -3.16 23.86 2.43
N ARG A 4 -2.49 22.73 2.69
CA ARG A 4 -2.68 21.49 1.91
C ARG A 4 -4.16 21.09 1.96
N ARG A 5 -4.79 20.92 0.79
CA ARG A 5 -6.22 20.57 0.68
C ARG A 5 -6.50 19.07 0.84
N VAL A 6 -5.53 18.22 0.51
CA VAL A 6 -5.64 16.75 0.56
C VAL A 6 -4.30 16.12 0.94
N ASN A 7 -4.32 14.97 1.62
CA ASN A 7 -3.12 14.16 1.82
C ASN A 7 -2.85 13.28 0.58
N ILE A 8 -1.58 13.08 0.24
CA ILE A 8 -1.14 12.15 -0.80
C ILE A 8 -0.04 11.30 -0.19
N ASP A 9 -0.33 10.01 0.02
CA ASP A 9 0.64 9.06 0.55
C ASP A 9 1.32 8.31 -0.61
N PRO A 10 2.63 8.49 -0.83
CA PRO A 10 3.37 7.68 -1.81
C PRO A 10 3.51 6.24 -1.31
N GLY A 11 3.45 5.28 -2.24
CA GLY A 11 3.54 3.86 -1.91
C GLY A 11 3.46 2.96 -3.14
N TYR A 12 3.49 1.65 -2.91
CA TYR A 12 3.27 0.64 -3.93
C TYR A 12 2.47 -0.53 -3.38
N LEU A 13 1.81 -1.25 -4.29
CA LEU A 13 1.08 -2.47 -3.99
C LEU A 13 1.70 -3.62 -4.77
N ASP A 14 1.80 -4.78 -4.13
CA ASP A 14 2.14 -6.02 -4.80
C ASP A 14 1.09 -7.12 -4.54
N ALA A 15 1.43 -8.37 -4.84
CA ALA A 15 0.51 -9.50 -4.68
C ALA A 15 0.13 -9.77 -3.21
N PHE A 16 0.92 -9.31 -2.25
CA PHE A 16 0.85 -9.70 -0.85
C PHE A 16 0.65 -8.53 0.11
N LYS A 17 0.92 -7.29 -0.30
CA LYS A 17 0.87 -6.14 0.61
C LYS A 17 0.73 -4.80 -0.10
N LEU A 18 0.22 -3.84 0.65
CA LEU A 18 0.36 -2.41 0.37
C LEU A 18 1.49 -1.86 1.24
N VAL A 19 2.44 -1.16 0.63
CA VAL A 19 3.55 -0.48 1.31
C VAL A 19 3.43 1.02 1.11
N LEU A 20 3.48 1.78 2.21
CA LEU A 20 3.52 3.24 2.18
C LEU A 20 4.92 3.76 2.51
N ALA A 21 5.30 4.86 1.89
CA ALA A 21 6.50 5.60 2.19
C ALA A 21 6.22 6.73 3.19
N SER A 22 7.16 6.97 4.11
CA SER A 22 7.05 8.00 5.14
C SER A 22 8.39 8.67 5.41
N THR A 23 8.36 9.97 5.72
CA THR A 23 9.53 10.69 6.26
C THR A 23 9.71 10.48 7.77
N LYS A 24 8.76 9.82 8.43
CA LYS A 24 8.77 9.60 9.88
C LYS A 24 9.26 8.19 10.17
N ASN A 25 10.32 8.06 10.95
CA ASN A 25 10.78 6.76 11.44
C ASN A 25 9.82 6.19 12.50
N ALA A 26 9.72 4.87 12.60
CA ALA A 26 8.97 4.13 13.61
C ALA A 26 9.53 2.70 13.74
N SER A 27 9.19 1.97 14.81
CA SER A 27 9.75 0.63 15.09
C SER A 27 9.56 -0.39 13.97
N GLN A 28 8.46 -0.31 13.24
CA GLN A 28 8.10 -1.22 12.15
C GLN A 28 8.62 -0.75 10.77
N ARG A 29 9.19 0.45 10.70
CA ARG A 29 9.54 1.12 9.45
C ARG A 29 10.98 0.80 9.05
N ILE A 30 11.14 0.38 7.80
CA ILE A 30 12.45 0.02 7.23
C ILE A 30 12.98 1.24 6.50
N TYR A 31 14.20 1.67 6.82
CA TYR A 31 14.86 2.73 6.07
C TYR A 31 15.10 2.30 4.62
N LEU A 32 14.70 3.13 3.66
CA LEU A 32 14.90 2.89 2.24
C LEU A 32 16.11 3.67 1.75
N ASP A 33 15.98 5.00 1.65
CA ASP A 33 17.03 5.94 1.28
C ASP A 33 16.55 7.39 1.56
N GLY A 34 17.45 8.36 1.64
CA GLY A 34 17.11 9.79 1.60
C GLY A 34 16.20 10.30 2.74
N GLY A 35 16.16 9.60 3.87
CA GLY A 35 15.25 9.92 4.98
C GLY A 35 13.83 9.41 4.79
N ILE A 36 13.61 8.54 3.80
CA ILE A 36 12.35 7.86 3.55
C ILE A 36 12.40 6.45 4.11
N PHE A 37 11.30 6.06 4.74
CA PHE A 37 11.06 4.76 5.31
C PHE A 37 9.86 4.09 4.64
N GLY A 38 9.92 2.78 4.48
CA GLY A 38 8.82 1.95 4.01
C GLY A 38 8.12 1.21 5.14
N GLU A 39 6.81 1.05 5.04
CA GLU A 39 5.98 0.29 5.97
C GLU A 39 4.96 -0.54 5.19
N ALA A 40 4.85 -1.84 5.48
CA ALA A 40 3.70 -2.61 5.04
C ALA A 40 2.47 -2.19 5.85
N THR A 41 1.55 -1.45 5.24
CA THR A 41 0.35 -0.91 5.91
C THR A 41 -0.84 -1.86 5.81
N LEU A 42 -0.93 -2.69 4.76
CA LEU A 42 -1.93 -3.76 4.65
C LEU A 42 -1.28 -5.03 4.14
N LEU A 43 -1.73 -6.19 4.62
CA LEU A 43 -1.34 -7.51 4.12
C LEU A 43 -2.52 -8.16 3.41
N TYR A 44 -2.26 -8.86 2.30
CA TYR A 44 -3.28 -9.62 1.57
C TYR A 44 -3.13 -11.12 1.87
N TYR A 45 -4.12 -11.69 2.55
CA TYR A 45 -4.21 -13.13 2.80
C TYR A 45 -5.68 -13.53 2.94
N ASN A 46 -5.99 -14.83 2.84
CA ASN A 46 -7.36 -15.36 2.96
C ASN A 46 -8.42 -14.62 2.11
N GLY A 47 -8.02 -14.11 0.94
CA GLY A 47 -8.91 -13.42 0.00
C GLY A 47 -9.18 -11.94 0.28
N GLY A 48 -8.53 -11.33 1.28
CA GLY A 48 -8.76 -9.92 1.63
C GLY A 48 -7.51 -9.18 2.08
N PHE A 49 -7.60 -7.84 2.06
CA PHE A 49 -6.63 -6.99 2.75
C PHE A 49 -6.95 -6.92 4.24
N HIS A 50 -5.93 -7.07 5.06
CA HIS A 50 -5.99 -7.03 6.51
C HIS A 50 -5.02 -5.99 7.05
N GLY A 51 -5.50 -5.24 8.03
CA GLY A 51 -4.70 -4.28 8.79
C GLY A 51 -3.71 -4.94 9.72
N LEU A 52 -2.64 -4.20 9.98
CA LEU A 52 -1.69 -4.40 11.06
C LEU A 52 -2.03 -3.44 12.22
N PRO A 53 -1.47 -3.63 13.43
CA PRO A 53 -1.81 -2.78 14.58
C PRO A 53 -1.60 -1.28 14.40
N TYR A 54 -0.76 -0.89 13.42
CA TYR A 54 -0.40 0.48 13.11
C TYR A 54 -1.03 1.01 11.81
N THR A 55 -1.90 0.23 11.15
CA THR A 55 -2.60 0.67 9.94
C THR A 55 -3.52 1.86 10.23
N TYR A 56 -3.43 2.90 9.41
CA TYR A 56 -4.33 4.04 9.51
C TYR A 56 -5.79 3.63 9.24
N ARG A 57 -6.72 4.22 9.98
CA ARG A 57 -8.13 3.80 10.01
C ARG A 57 -8.83 3.96 8.66
N ASP A 58 -8.46 4.97 7.89
CA ASP A 58 -8.96 5.26 6.54
C ASP A 58 -8.56 4.20 5.51
N TYR A 59 -7.42 3.52 5.70
CA TYR A 59 -7.03 2.37 4.89
C TYR A 59 -7.85 1.10 5.20
N LEU A 60 -8.55 1.09 6.33
CA LEU A 60 -9.46 0.01 6.73
C LEU A 60 -10.92 0.28 6.34
N TRP A 61 -11.20 1.43 5.73
CA TRP A 61 -12.55 1.71 5.25
C TRP A 61 -12.93 0.73 4.12
N PRO A 62 -14.19 0.25 4.09
CA PRO A 62 -14.64 -0.68 3.06
C PRO A 62 -14.35 -0.21 1.64
N GLU A 63 -14.52 1.08 1.37
CA GLU A 63 -14.29 1.71 0.06
C GLU A 63 -12.81 1.65 -0.32
N THR A 64 -11.92 1.93 0.64
CA THR A 64 -10.47 1.85 0.42
C THR A 64 -10.03 0.40 0.17
N LEU A 65 -10.52 -0.54 0.98
CA LEU A 65 -10.19 -1.97 0.81
C LEU A 65 -10.73 -2.52 -0.52
N GLN A 66 -11.93 -2.12 -0.93
CA GLN A 66 -12.53 -2.51 -2.21
C GLN A 66 -11.73 -1.95 -3.38
N PHE A 67 -11.35 -0.68 -3.31
CA PHE A 67 -10.49 -0.04 -4.30
C PHE A 67 -9.13 -0.76 -4.42
N LEU A 68 -8.44 -0.99 -3.30
CA LEU A 68 -7.14 -1.68 -3.33
C LEU A 68 -7.25 -3.11 -3.84
N THR A 69 -8.36 -3.80 -3.56
CA THR A 69 -8.64 -5.15 -4.08
C THR A 69 -8.75 -5.14 -5.61
N SER A 70 -9.42 -4.14 -6.21
CA SER A 70 -9.54 -4.04 -7.67
C SER A 70 -8.20 -3.67 -8.33
N VAL A 71 -7.41 -2.79 -7.70
CA VAL A 71 -6.05 -2.45 -8.13
C VAL A 71 -5.17 -3.70 -8.13
N ARG A 72 -5.21 -4.49 -7.04
CA ARG A 72 -4.47 -5.76 -6.95
C ARG A 72 -4.87 -6.75 -8.05
N ALA A 73 -6.16 -6.90 -8.32
CA ALA A 73 -6.63 -7.79 -9.39
C ALA A 73 -6.07 -7.37 -10.75
N SER A 74 -6.07 -6.05 -11.03
CA SER A 74 -5.50 -5.49 -12.25
C SER A 74 -4.00 -5.74 -12.36
N TYR A 75 -3.25 -5.50 -11.27
CA TYR A 75 -1.82 -5.79 -11.20
C TYR A 75 -1.49 -7.27 -11.46
N LEU A 76 -2.23 -8.20 -10.86
CA LEU A 76 -2.03 -9.63 -11.07
C LEU A 76 -2.34 -10.06 -12.51
N ALA A 77 -3.33 -9.45 -13.17
CA ALA A 77 -3.60 -9.68 -14.57
C ALA A 77 -2.45 -9.20 -15.46
N GLN A 78 -1.90 -8.01 -15.18
CA GLN A 78 -0.74 -7.48 -15.88
C GLN A 78 0.51 -8.37 -15.73
N LEU A 79 0.79 -8.85 -14.52
CA LEU A 79 1.89 -9.80 -14.28
C LEU A 79 1.74 -11.10 -15.08
N ARG A 80 0.51 -11.62 -15.20
CA ARG A 80 0.24 -12.83 -15.99
C ARG A 80 0.49 -12.59 -17.47
N ALA A 81 0.01 -11.46 -18.00
CA ALA A 81 0.23 -11.08 -19.39
C ALA A 81 1.73 -10.90 -19.71
N HIS A 82 2.48 -10.24 -18.83
CA HIS A 82 3.92 -10.03 -19.01
C HIS A 82 4.70 -11.35 -19.07
N ARG A 83 4.35 -12.33 -18.24
CA ARG A 83 4.99 -13.66 -18.27
C ARG A 83 4.67 -14.47 -19.53
N GLN A 84 3.59 -14.14 -20.24
CA GLN A 84 3.22 -14.82 -21.48
C GLN A 84 3.87 -14.18 -22.71
N SER A 85 4.39 -12.95 -22.57
CA SER A 85 5.12 -12.24 -23.63
C SER A 85 6.64 -12.43 -23.58
N GLU A 86 7.15 -13.08 -22.52
CA GLU A 86 8.53 -13.56 -22.41
C GLU A 86 8.68 -14.96 -23.00
#